data_AF-C0GCF6-F1
#
_entry.id   AF-C0GCF6-F1
#
_cell.length_a   1.000
_cell.length_b   1.000
_cell.length_c   1.000
_cell.angle_alpha   90.00
_cell.angle_beta   90.00
_cell.angle_gamma   90.00
#
_symmetry.space_group_name_H-M   'P 1'
#
loop_
_entity.id
_entity.type
_entity.pdbx_description
1 polymer ?
#
loop_
_entity_poly.entity_id
_entity_poly.type
_entity_poly.pdbx_seq_one_letter_code
_entity_poly.pdbx_strand_id
1 'polypeptide(L)'
;MLNKKMLTALQEYVDNHLECSNFVRCETPLYTEKEISENIPQNELDDFIKTTRQPTFNQVLFSFIDKTGARDTEVYKKAGLDRRHFSKIRSNPEYRPGKNSVISLAMALELNKKEADKLLSAAGYSLSESDTFDLVIQFCLEKRIYDLHSINQALDYFSLKPLAGALE
;
A
#
# COMPACT_ATOMS: atom_id res chain seq x y z
N MET A 1 -8.30 11.80 19.45
CA MET A 1 -8.03 13.10 18.80
C MET A 1 -6.52 13.28 18.70
N LEU A 2 -6.00 13.57 17.51
CA LEU A 2 -4.58 13.93 17.35
C LEU A 2 -4.28 15.21 18.15
N ASN A 3 -3.15 15.23 18.85
CA ASN A 3 -2.72 16.41 19.62
C ASN A 3 -1.71 17.25 18.84
N LYS A 4 -1.52 18.51 19.27
CA LYS A 4 -0.62 19.46 18.59
C LYS A 4 0.81 18.95 18.43
N LYS A 5 1.33 18.22 19.42
CA LYS A 5 2.69 17.63 19.37
C LYS A 5 2.82 16.58 18.26
N MET A 6 1.79 15.77 18.05
CA MET A 6 1.77 14.78 16.97
C MET A 6 1.66 15.43 15.59
N LEU A 7 0.88 16.51 15.47
CA LEU A 7 0.79 17.28 14.22
C LEU A 7 2.12 17.92 13.84
N THR A 8 2.85 18.49 14.81
CA THR A 8 4.20 19.02 14.57
C THR A 8 5.16 17.92 14.12
N ALA A 9 5.17 16.76 14.79
CA ALA A 9 6.03 15.64 14.40
C ALA A 9 5.69 15.08 13.00
N LEU A 10 4.42 15.12 12.61
CA LEU A 10 3.97 14.73 11.27
C LEU A 10 4.48 15.71 10.21
N GLN A 11 4.36 17.03 10.46
CA GLN A 11 4.91 18.05 9.58
C GLN A 11 6.42 17.87 9.38
N GLU A 12 7.17 17.72 10.47
CA GLU A 12 8.62 17.48 10.42
C GLU A 12 8.97 16.20 9.64
N TYR A 13 8.19 15.13 9.77
CA TYR A 13 8.41 13.89 9.02
C TYR A 13 8.25 14.11 7.51
N VAL A 14 7.16 14.77 7.09
CA VAL A 14 6.90 15.05 5.67
C VAL A 14 8.02 15.89 5.07
N ASP A 15 8.42 16.96 5.77
CA ASP A 15 9.45 17.88 5.28
C ASP A 15 10.80 17.17 5.08
N ASN A 16 11.24 16.35 6.05
CA ASN A 16 12.49 15.58 5.97
C ASN A 16 12.50 14.55 4.82
N HIS A 17 11.36 13.94 4.52
CA HIS A 17 11.26 12.93 3.47
C HIS A 17 11.13 13.53 2.05
N LEU A 18 10.68 14.79 1.93
CA LEU A 18 10.63 15.51 0.65
C LEU A 18 12.00 16.05 0.22
N GLU A 19 12.90 16.38 1.17
CA GLU A 19 14.24 16.90 0.86
C GLU A 19 15.20 15.85 0.27
N CYS A 20 14.83 14.55 0.25
CA CYS A 20 15.64 13.46 -0.28
C CYS A 20 15.36 13.13 -1.77
N SER A 21 15.07 14.14 -2.59
CA SER A 21 15.00 13.99 -4.06
C SER A 21 16.19 14.67 -4.75
N ASN A 22 17.42 14.38 -4.29
CA ASN A 22 18.61 14.77 -5.03
C ASN A 22 18.82 13.82 -6.22
N PHE A 23 18.30 14.22 -7.37
CA PHE A 23 18.55 13.58 -8.67
C PHE A 23 20.06 13.65 -8.98
N VAL A 24 20.80 12.59 -8.67
CA VAL A 24 22.14 12.40 -9.24
C VAL A 24 21.95 12.04 -10.70
N ARG A 25 22.32 12.97 -11.59
CA ARG A 25 22.37 12.71 -13.03
C ARG A 25 23.48 11.69 -13.28
N CYS A 26 23.12 10.43 -13.50
CA CYS A 26 24.06 9.45 -14.01
C CYS A 26 24.35 9.75 -15.49
N GLU A 27 25.61 9.96 -15.83
CA GLU A 27 26.04 9.94 -17.23
C GLU A 27 25.85 8.53 -17.79
N THR A 28 25.17 8.44 -18.93
CA THR A 28 24.87 7.19 -19.61
C THR A 28 26.17 6.54 -20.09
N PRO A 29 26.49 5.30 -19.69
CA PRO A 29 27.52 4.53 -20.36
C PRO A 29 27.03 4.23 -21.79
N LEU A 30 27.84 4.55 -22.80
CA LEU A 30 27.63 4.09 -24.18
C LEU A 30 27.70 2.55 -24.18
N TYR A 31 26.54 1.91 -24.26
CA TYR A 31 26.48 0.47 -24.48
C TYR A 31 26.90 0.17 -25.92
N THR A 32 28.03 -0.51 -26.08
CA THR A 32 28.36 -1.18 -27.34
C THR A 32 27.28 -2.22 -27.60
N GLU A 33 26.68 -2.18 -28.79
CA GLU A 33 25.70 -3.15 -29.29
C GLU A 33 26.28 -4.57 -29.22
N LYS A 34 26.12 -5.24 -28.08
CA LYS A 34 26.35 -6.66 -27.97
C LYS A 34 25.06 -7.34 -28.41
N GLU A 35 25.13 -7.96 -29.58
CA GLU A 35 24.08 -8.74 -30.24
C GLU A 35 23.19 -9.47 -29.22
N ILE A 36 21.92 -9.04 -29.15
CA ILE A 36 20.88 -9.76 -28.42
C ILE A 36 20.63 -11.05 -29.20
N SER A 37 21.14 -12.17 -28.69
CA SER A 37 20.89 -13.49 -29.28
C SER A 37 19.40 -13.84 -29.14
N GLU A 38 18.69 -13.92 -30.28
CA GLU A 38 17.24 -14.03 -30.40
C GLU A 38 16.65 -15.43 -30.12
N ASN A 39 17.07 -16.14 -29.07
CA ASN A 39 16.39 -17.38 -28.68
C ASN A 39 16.36 -17.55 -27.16
N ILE A 40 15.43 -16.87 -26.49
CA ILE A 40 15.00 -17.25 -25.14
C ILE A 40 14.17 -18.54 -25.29
N PRO A 41 14.63 -19.70 -24.79
CA PRO A 41 13.86 -20.93 -24.87
C PRO A 41 12.55 -20.76 -24.09
N GLN A 42 11.40 -21.11 -24.69
CA GLN A 42 10.07 -20.95 -24.05
C GLN A 42 9.98 -21.59 -22.65
N ASN A 43 10.71 -22.68 -22.41
CA ASN A 43 10.75 -23.35 -21.10
C ASN A 43 11.40 -22.47 -20.00
N GLU A 44 12.35 -21.61 -20.33
CA GLU A 44 13.03 -20.74 -19.35
C GLU A 44 12.07 -19.69 -18.77
N LEU A 45 11.20 -19.13 -19.62
CA LEU A 45 10.17 -18.17 -19.19
C LEU A 45 9.12 -18.84 -18.29
N ASP A 46 8.62 -20.02 -18.68
CA ASP A 46 7.62 -20.75 -17.91
C ASP A 46 8.17 -21.18 -16.54
N ASP A 47 9.41 -21.65 -16.49
CA ASP A 47 10.08 -22.04 -15.25
C ASP A 47 10.37 -20.83 -14.36
N PHE A 48 10.78 -19.69 -14.95
CA PHE A 48 10.94 -18.43 -14.21
C PHE A 48 9.62 -17.96 -13.58
N ILE A 49 8.51 -17.99 -14.34
CA ILE A 49 7.20 -17.61 -13.81
C ILE A 49 6.79 -18.55 -12.69
N LYS A 50 6.91 -19.88 -12.86
CA LYS A 50 6.53 -20.85 -11.83
C LYS A 50 7.33 -20.72 -10.54
N THR A 51 8.63 -20.45 -10.64
CA THR A 51 9.52 -20.33 -9.48
C THR A 51 9.44 -18.97 -8.79
N THR A 52 9.12 -17.90 -9.53
CA THR A 52 9.14 -16.51 -9.00
C THR A 52 7.76 -16.02 -8.53
N ARG A 53 6.67 -16.59 -9.06
CA ARG A 53 5.31 -16.09 -8.83
C ARG A 53 4.96 -16.03 -7.35
N GLN A 54 4.65 -14.81 -6.90
CA GLN A 54 4.22 -14.55 -5.53
C GLN A 54 2.71 -14.80 -5.35
N PRO A 55 2.24 -14.96 -4.10
CA PRO A 55 0.82 -15.05 -3.80
C PRO A 55 0.04 -13.82 -4.30
N THR A 56 -1.18 -14.05 -4.76
CA THR A 56 -2.09 -12.98 -5.21
C THR A 56 -2.54 -12.08 -4.05
N PHE A 57 -3.00 -10.86 -4.35
CA PHE A 57 -3.59 -9.96 -3.37
C PHE A 57 -4.63 -10.63 -2.47
N ASN A 58 -5.58 -11.37 -3.07
CA ASN A 58 -6.63 -12.07 -2.34
C ASN A 58 -6.03 -13.06 -1.33
N GLN A 59 -5.10 -13.93 -1.78
CA GLN A 59 -4.42 -14.88 -0.90
C GLN A 59 -3.67 -14.18 0.25
N VAL A 60 -2.98 -13.08 -0.03
CA VAL A 60 -2.25 -12.32 1.00
C VAL A 60 -3.23 -11.68 2.00
N LEU A 61 -4.28 -11.02 1.52
CA LEU A 61 -5.30 -10.39 2.36
C LEU A 61 -5.96 -11.40 3.30
N PHE A 62 -6.48 -12.51 2.77
CA PHE A 62 -7.17 -13.50 3.59
C PHE A 62 -6.20 -14.22 4.54
N SER A 63 -4.92 -14.40 4.17
CA SER A 63 -3.92 -14.90 5.12
C SER A 63 -3.70 -13.98 6.33
N PHE A 64 -3.87 -12.66 6.18
CA PHE A 64 -3.81 -11.72 7.30
C PHE A 64 -5.11 -11.73 8.11
N ILE A 65 -6.27 -11.82 7.46
CA ILE A 65 -7.57 -11.96 8.13
C ILE A 65 -7.57 -13.22 9.01
N ASP A 66 -7.15 -14.36 8.46
CA ASP A 66 -7.09 -15.63 9.19
C ASP A 66 -6.14 -15.57 10.40
N LYS A 67 -5.00 -14.88 10.28
CA LYS A 67 -4.05 -14.69 11.39
C LYS A 67 -4.59 -13.84 12.52
N THR A 68 -5.40 -12.83 12.20
CA THR A 68 -6.02 -11.95 13.20
C THR A 68 -7.25 -12.58 13.84
N GLY A 69 -7.87 -13.57 13.17
CA GLY A 69 -9.11 -14.20 13.61
C GLY A 69 -10.35 -13.29 13.47
N ALA A 70 -10.21 -12.14 12.80
CA ALA A 70 -11.29 -11.18 12.59
C ALA A 70 -12.31 -11.73 11.58
N ARG A 71 -13.59 -11.40 11.77
CA ARG A 71 -14.62 -11.73 10.77
C ARG A 71 -14.53 -10.76 9.60
N ASP A 72 -14.79 -11.24 8.38
CA ASP A 72 -14.90 -10.39 7.19
C ASP A 72 -15.75 -9.12 7.43
N THR A 73 -16.86 -9.26 8.16
CA THR A 73 -17.75 -8.16 8.51
C THR A 73 -17.13 -7.08 9.38
N GLU A 74 -16.20 -7.45 10.25
CA GLU A 74 -15.47 -6.51 11.09
C GLU A 74 -14.41 -5.79 10.25
N VAL A 75 -13.70 -6.54 9.40
CA VAL A 75 -12.63 -6.03 8.55
C VAL A 75 -13.15 -4.97 7.57
N TYR A 76 -14.17 -5.28 6.77
CA TYR A 76 -14.62 -4.32 5.75
C TYR A 76 -15.30 -3.09 6.36
N LYS A 77 -15.99 -3.24 7.50
CA LYS A 77 -16.60 -2.10 8.22
C LYS A 77 -15.52 -1.18 8.79
N LYS A 78 -14.51 -1.75 9.45
CA LYS A 78 -13.38 -0.98 9.98
C LYS A 78 -12.56 -0.31 8.88
N ALA A 79 -12.48 -0.93 7.70
CA ALA A 79 -11.86 -0.35 6.51
C ALA A 79 -12.74 0.72 5.80
N GLY A 80 -13.96 0.98 6.27
CA GLY A 80 -14.88 1.91 5.60
C GLY A 80 -15.32 1.46 4.20
N LEU A 81 -15.36 0.15 3.94
CA LEU A 81 -15.73 -0.43 2.65
C LEU A 81 -17.17 -0.94 2.64
N ASP A 82 -17.84 -0.75 1.51
CA ASP A 82 -19.17 -1.35 1.28
C ASP A 82 -19.08 -2.88 1.18
N ARG A 83 -20.09 -3.58 1.71
CA ARG A 83 -20.15 -5.05 1.69
C ARG A 83 -20.04 -5.62 0.27
N ARG A 84 -20.63 -4.96 -0.74
CA ARG A 84 -20.54 -5.41 -2.15
C ARG A 84 -19.13 -5.26 -2.69
N HIS A 85 -18.42 -4.21 -2.29
CA HIS A 85 -17.01 -4.02 -2.65
C HIS A 85 -16.15 -5.15 -2.06
N PHE A 86 -16.30 -5.44 -0.77
CA PHE A 86 -15.59 -6.54 -0.14
C PHE A 86 -15.99 -7.91 -0.71
N SER A 87 -17.26 -8.10 -1.07
CA SER A 87 -17.71 -9.32 -1.75
C SER A 87 -16.99 -9.53 -3.08
N LYS A 88 -16.78 -8.48 -3.88
CA LYS A 88 -16.01 -8.58 -5.13
C LYS A 88 -14.56 -8.97 -4.88
N ILE A 89 -13.93 -8.38 -3.86
CA ILE A 89 -12.57 -8.75 -3.43
C ILE A 89 -12.50 -10.24 -3.12
N ARG A 90 -13.49 -10.77 -2.38
CA ARG A 90 -13.52 -12.18 -1.98
C ARG A 90 -13.80 -13.14 -3.13
N SER A 91 -14.79 -12.83 -3.97
CA SER A 91 -15.32 -13.78 -4.95
C SER A 91 -14.61 -13.77 -6.30
N ASN A 92 -13.87 -12.70 -6.63
CA ASN A 92 -13.17 -12.58 -7.91
C ASN A 92 -11.66 -12.42 -7.67
N PRO A 93 -10.85 -13.47 -7.88
CA PRO A 93 -9.39 -13.43 -7.72
C PRO A 93 -8.69 -12.41 -8.62
N GLU A 94 -9.30 -12.02 -9.75
CA GLU A 94 -8.77 -11.03 -10.68
C GLU A 94 -9.19 -9.59 -10.33
N TYR A 95 -10.10 -9.42 -9.38
CA TYR A 95 -10.54 -8.09 -8.95
C TYR A 95 -9.40 -7.35 -8.26
N ARG A 96 -9.09 -6.15 -8.76
CA ARG A 96 -8.10 -5.26 -8.19
C ARG A 96 -8.78 -4.10 -7.49
N PRO A 97 -8.86 -4.09 -6.15
CA PRO A 97 -9.33 -2.92 -5.43
C PRO A 97 -8.34 -1.75 -5.64
N GLY A 98 -8.84 -0.52 -5.59
CA GLY A 98 -7.98 0.66 -5.69
C GLY A 98 -7.02 0.79 -4.51
N LYS A 99 -5.92 1.53 -4.70
CA LYS A 99 -4.86 1.76 -3.70
C LYS A 99 -5.42 2.16 -2.32
N ASN A 100 -6.32 3.14 -2.27
CA ASN A 100 -6.93 3.59 -1.02
C ASN A 100 -7.68 2.49 -0.27
N SER A 101 -8.35 1.59 -0.98
CA SER A 101 -9.05 0.45 -0.37
C SER A 101 -8.08 -0.58 0.19
N VAL A 102 -6.95 -0.80 -0.47
CA VAL A 102 -5.88 -1.67 0.03
C VAL A 102 -5.23 -1.08 1.28
N ILE A 103 -4.94 0.23 1.27
CA ILE A 103 -4.43 0.95 2.45
C ILE A 103 -5.45 0.86 3.60
N SER A 104 -6.74 1.09 3.33
CA SER A 104 -7.79 1.00 4.34
C SER A 104 -7.89 -0.40 4.95
N LEU A 105 -7.74 -1.46 4.14
CA LEU A 105 -7.68 -2.84 4.63
C LEU A 105 -6.43 -3.10 5.49
N ALA A 106 -5.28 -2.57 5.10
CA ALA A 106 -4.05 -2.68 5.89
C ALA A 106 -4.22 -2.02 7.27
N MET A 107 -4.85 -0.84 7.32
CA MET A 107 -5.14 -0.12 8.55
C MET A 107 -6.18 -0.86 9.40
N ALA A 108 -7.24 -1.39 8.79
CA ALA A 108 -8.28 -2.14 9.49
C ALA A 108 -7.72 -3.41 10.16
N LEU A 109 -6.78 -4.08 9.49
CA LEU A 109 -6.07 -5.25 10.00
C LEU A 109 -4.91 -4.91 10.95
N GLU A 110 -4.68 -3.62 11.22
CA GLU A 110 -3.60 -3.13 12.10
C GLU A 110 -2.21 -3.67 11.71
N LEU A 111 -1.98 -3.79 10.40
CA LEU A 111 -0.73 -4.32 9.87
C LEU A 111 0.44 -3.40 10.23
N ASN A 112 1.61 -3.99 10.51
CA ASN A 112 2.83 -3.19 10.61
C ASN A 112 3.32 -2.77 9.21
N LYS A 113 4.28 -1.83 9.13
CA LYS A 113 4.81 -1.30 7.85
C LYS A 113 5.18 -2.41 6.85
N LYS A 114 5.93 -3.44 7.28
CA LYS A 114 6.36 -4.54 6.41
C LYS A 114 5.18 -5.38 5.89
N GLU A 115 4.18 -5.61 6.72
CA GLU A 115 2.98 -6.36 6.34
C GLU A 115 2.08 -5.55 5.39
N ALA A 116 1.94 -4.25 5.66
CA ALA A 116 1.23 -3.32 4.79
C ALA A 116 1.91 -3.22 3.41
N ASP A 117 3.24 -3.10 3.36
CA ASP A 117 4.01 -3.09 2.11
C ASP A 117 3.83 -4.40 1.33
N LYS A 118 3.80 -5.54 2.02
CA LYS A 118 3.52 -6.85 1.41
C LYS A 118 2.10 -6.89 0.80
N LEU A 119 1.10 -6.40 1.52
CA LEU A 119 -0.29 -6.37 1.05
C LEU A 119 -0.45 -5.43 -0.16
N LEU A 120 0.13 -4.24 -0.09
CA LEU A 120 0.14 -3.25 -1.18
C LEU A 120 0.84 -3.80 -2.42
N SER A 121 2.02 -4.38 -2.25
CA SER A 121 2.79 -4.96 -3.34
C SER A 121 2.04 -6.09 -4.04
N ALA A 122 1.33 -6.94 -3.28
CA ALA A 122 0.50 -8.00 -3.84
C ALA A 122 -0.69 -7.47 -4.68
N ALA A 123 -1.14 -6.24 -4.42
CA ALA A 123 -2.14 -5.51 -5.23
C ALA A 123 -1.52 -4.68 -6.37
N GLY A 124 -0.19 -4.57 -6.44
CA GLY A 124 0.52 -3.75 -7.43
C GLY A 124 0.68 -2.29 -7.04
N TYR A 125 0.68 -1.98 -5.73
CA TYR A 125 0.85 -0.62 -5.20
C TYR A 125 2.07 -0.52 -4.28
N SER A 126 2.57 0.70 -4.13
CA SER A 126 3.55 1.09 -3.12
C SER A 126 3.17 2.46 -2.55
N LEU A 127 3.73 2.80 -1.38
CA LEU A 127 3.69 4.14 -0.83
C LEU A 127 4.92 4.90 -1.33
N SER A 128 4.70 5.95 -2.11
CA SER A 128 5.74 6.82 -2.66
C SER A 128 6.23 7.81 -1.61
N GLU A 129 7.52 8.09 -1.59
CA GLU A 129 8.09 9.13 -0.72
C GLU A 129 7.93 10.53 -1.31
N SER A 130 7.56 10.63 -2.59
CA SER A 130 7.32 11.90 -3.28
C SER A 130 5.86 12.38 -3.22
N ASP A 131 4.95 11.58 -2.65
CA ASP A 131 3.54 11.92 -2.51
C ASP A 131 3.20 12.17 -1.04
N THR A 132 2.70 13.37 -0.74
CA THR A 132 2.34 13.75 0.64
C THR A 132 1.26 12.85 1.22
N PHE A 133 0.31 12.38 0.41
CA PHE A 133 -0.71 11.44 0.88
C PHE A 133 -0.05 10.14 1.37
N ASP A 134 0.83 9.55 0.57
CA ASP A 134 1.56 8.35 0.95
C ASP A 134 2.47 8.57 2.17
N LEU A 135 3.12 9.72 2.31
CA LEU A 135 3.93 10.05 3.51
C LEU A 135 3.08 10.10 4.79
N VAL A 136 1.87 10.66 4.72
CA VAL A 136 0.93 10.65 5.86
C VAL A 136 0.54 9.22 6.23
N ILE A 137 0.28 8.36 5.24
CA ILE A 137 -0.04 6.94 5.46
C ILE A 137 1.16 6.20 6.09
N GLN A 138 2.38 6.44 5.59
CA GLN A 138 3.61 5.85 6.15
C GLN A 138 3.80 6.26 7.62
N PHE A 139 3.64 7.55 7.92
CA PHE A 139 3.71 8.05 9.29
C PHE A 139 2.68 7.35 10.19
N CYS A 140 1.44 7.19 9.72
CA CYS A 140 0.39 6.50 10.47
C CYS A 140 0.77 5.03 10.74
N LEU A 141 1.31 4.30 9.76
CA LEU A 141 1.79 2.93 9.94
C LEU A 141 2.94 2.86 10.97
N GLU A 142 3.90 3.78 10.91
CA GLU A 142 5.05 3.82 11.82
C GLU A 142 4.65 4.17 13.26
N LYS A 143 3.68 5.06 13.43
CA LYS A 143 3.13 5.44 14.74
C LYS A 143 2.01 4.52 15.22
N ARG A 144 1.65 3.49 14.45
CA ARG A 144 0.54 2.55 14.74
C ARG A 144 -0.80 3.27 14.94
N ILE A 145 -1.05 4.29 14.13
CA ILE A 145 -2.31 5.03 14.08
C ILE A 145 -3.19 4.35 13.02
N TYR A 146 -4.06 3.44 13.48
CA TYR A 146 -4.91 2.62 12.59
C TYR A 146 -6.36 3.10 12.51
N ASP A 147 -6.76 4.01 13.40
CA ASP A 147 -8.11 4.57 13.42
C ASP A 147 -8.35 5.46 12.19
N LEU A 148 -9.34 5.09 11.38
CA LEU A 148 -9.64 5.76 10.11
C LEU A 148 -9.98 7.24 10.30
N HIS A 149 -10.66 7.58 11.40
CA HIS A 149 -10.99 8.96 11.70
C HIS A 149 -9.74 9.80 11.98
N SER A 150 -8.80 9.27 12.78
CA SER A 150 -7.52 9.90 13.05
C SER A 150 -6.66 10.04 11.77
N ILE A 151 -6.64 9.02 10.91
CA ILE A 151 -5.93 9.09 9.62
C ILE A 151 -6.55 10.18 8.73
N ASN A 152 -7.89 10.23 8.63
CA ASN A 152 -8.57 11.25 7.85
C ASN A 152 -8.34 12.67 8.40
N GLN A 153 -8.24 12.86 9.72
CA GLN A 153 -7.83 14.14 10.31
C GLN A 153 -6.40 14.54 9.91
N ALA A 154 -5.47 13.58 9.88
CA ALA A 154 -4.09 13.83 9.46
C ALA A 154 -4.02 14.20 7.97
N LEU A 155 -4.83 13.56 7.12
CA LEU A 155 -4.94 13.90 5.70
C LEU A 155 -5.58 15.28 5.49
N ASP A 156 -6.64 15.60 6.22
CA ASP A 156 -7.35 16.88 6.17
C ASP A 156 -6.44 18.06 6.59
N TYR A 157 -5.55 17.85 7.56
CA TYR A 157 -4.54 18.86 7.94
C TYR A 157 -3.67 19.32 6.76
N PHE A 158 -3.38 18.43 5.80
CA PHE A 158 -2.67 18.76 4.56
C PHE A 158 -3.59 19.08 3.38
N SER A 159 -4.89 19.31 3.63
CA SER A 159 -5.92 19.54 2.59
C SER A 159 -6.02 18.40 1.57
N LEU A 160 -5.74 17.16 2.00
CA LEU A 160 -5.80 15.97 1.16
C LEU A 160 -7.17 15.28 1.23
N LYS A 161 -7.49 14.46 0.23
CA LYS A 161 -8.71 13.66 0.21
C LYS A 161 -8.67 12.59 1.31
N PRO A 162 -9.82 12.26 1.94
CA PRO A 162 -9.87 11.20 2.95
C PRO A 162 -9.53 9.83 2.36
N LEU A 163 -8.99 8.95 3.20
CA LEU A 163 -8.56 7.61 2.83
C LEU A 163 -9.75 6.73 2.43
N ALA A 164 -10.78 6.70 3.28
CA ALA A 164 -12.07 6.07 2.98
C ALA A 164 -13.19 7.05 3.35
N GLY A 165 -14.30 6.96 2.62
CA GLY A 165 -15.48 7.80 2.86
C GLY A 165 -15.92 7.65 4.31
N ALA A 166 -16.15 8.78 4.98
CA ALA A 166 -16.79 8.79 6.28
C ALA A 166 -18.12 8.04 6.14
N LEU A 167 -18.21 6.84 6.69
CA LEU A 167 -19.50 6.29 7.08
C LEU A 167 -19.93 7.18 8.24
N GLU A 168 -20.73 8.20 7.92
CA GLU A 168 -21.55 8.91 8.91
C GLU A 168 -22.48 7.94 9.63
#